data_AF-A0A4Q2LW35-F1
#
_entry.id   AF-A0A4Q2LW35-F1
#
_cell.length_a   1.000
_cell.length_b   1.000
_cell.length_c   1.000
_cell.angle_alpha   90.00
_cell.angle_beta   90.00
_cell.angle_gamma   90.00
#
_symmetry.space_group_name_H-M   'P 1'
#
loop_
_entity.id
_entity.type
_entity.pdbx_description
1 polymer ?
#
loop_
_entity_poly.entity_id
_entity_poly.type
_entity_poly.pdbx_seq_one_letter_code
_entity_poly.pdbx_strand_id
1 'polypeptide(L)'
;MSKAWKITLLSVGTLLLLVVIASALFLWKIRSIDLEDIQNRRLVQAEQTGNESEKGQASLPSSLEGAVDKASDLAGKSVNAEDAMDVASILLNSGLSFREMYYLLGQSTETLSTEEKQRIRDLLLKKLTTEEIKALRSITKDYGKYLVIVDPDYPIEAVGVEDKAERQRILQEVADRKAAEGTVQSDGAGGKETATSGTGGKESKPDVQQTGNTGTTGQGAKQPQQPQKPVQKDTTVQSGKETDSDKAKQKKEQQELARKEKQLNEKYTAELEKVKTGCVNRANELLSSLLSNVGNDDGEGALGSSDPKLFNEISAAEASCDQQYADLKARAEAEFKSQKLTFKAASAWEREYNSTKEEIRGQAMSQIMKEMKG
;
A
#
# COMPACT_ATOMS: atom_id res chain seq x y z
N MET A 1 -22.71 19.15 -44.55
CA MET A 1 -22.61 19.25 -43.06
C MET A 1 -22.42 20.71 -42.71
N SER A 2 -23.33 21.26 -41.91
CA SER A 2 -23.39 22.70 -41.62
C SER A 2 -22.17 23.14 -40.79
N LYS A 3 -21.69 24.35 -41.06
CA LYS A 3 -20.57 24.97 -40.30
C LYS A 3 -20.84 25.00 -38.79
N ALA A 4 -22.12 25.04 -38.39
CA ALA A 4 -22.56 24.97 -37.00
C ALA A 4 -22.09 23.68 -36.29
N TRP A 5 -22.18 22.52 -36.93
CA TRP A 5 -21.82 21.25 -36.29
C TRP A 5 -20.32 21.14 -35.97
N LYS A 6 -19.46 21.73 -36.83
CA LYS A 6 -18.02 21.77 -36.58
C LYS A 6 -17.67 22.65 -35.38
N ILE A 7 -18.39 23.76 -35.18
CA ILE A 7 -18.14 24.67 -34.06
C ILE A 7 -18.56 24.03 -32.73
N THR A 8 -19.72 23.36 -32.69
CA THR A 8 -20.19 22.66 -31.48
C THR A 8 -19.27 21.51 -31.09
N LEU A 9 -18.76 20.76 -32.07
CA LEU A 9 -17.84 19.65 -31.82
C LEU A 9 -16.48 20.14 -31.29
N LEU A 10 -16.01 21.29 -31.79
CA LEU A 10 -14.79 21.92 -31.31
C LEU A 10 -14.95 22.44 -29.87
N SER A 11 -16.08 23.08 -29.53
CA SER A 11 -16.32 23.63 -28.19
C SER A 11 -16.49 22.55 -27.12
N VAL A 12 -17.15 21.44 -27.46
CA VAL A 12 -17.28 20.28 -26.55
C VAL A 12 -15.93 19.62 -26.34
N GLY A 13 -15.11 19.53 -27.40
CA GLY A 13 -13.75 19.01 -27.31
C GLY A 13 -12.84 19.81 -26.38
N THR A 14 -12.86 21.15 -26.47
CA THR A 14 -12.10 22.00 -25.54
C THR A 14 -12.62 21.93 -24.11
N LEU A 15 -13.93 21.85 -23.90
CA LEU A 15 -14.50 21.70 -22.56
C LEU A 15 -14.05 20.39 -21.90
N LEU A 16 -14.12 19.26 -22.62
CA LEU A 16 -13.64 17.97 -22.15
C LEU A 16 -12.14 18.00 -21.82
N LEU A 17 -11.33 18.63 -22.68
CA LEU A 17 -9.90 18.79 -22.43
C LEU A 17 -9.63 19.58 -21.14
N LEU A 18 -10.37 20.68 -20.92
CA LEU A 18 -10.23 21.47 -19.69
C LEU A 18 -10.66 20.70 -18.45
N VAL A 19 -11.71 19.88 -18.52
CA VAL A 19 -12.11 19.01 -17.41
C VAL A 19 -11.01 17.99 -17.11
N VAL A 20 -10.42 17.34 -18.11
CA VAL A 20 -9.32 16.39 -17.92
C VAL A 20 -8.09 17.07 -17.32
N ILE A 21 -7.72 18.28 -17.77
CA ILE A 21 -6.61 19.04 -17.20
C ILE A 21 -6.90 19.45 -15.76
N ALA A 22 -8.11 19.93 -15.46
CA ALA A 22 -8.50 20.32 -14.11
C ALA A 22 -8.50 19.12 -13.16
N SER A 23 -9.04 17.98 -13.58
CA SER A 23 -8.99 16.72 -12.82
C SER A 23 -7.55 16.25 -12.61
N ALA A 24 -6.68 16.34 -13.63
CA ALA A 24 -5.27 15.99 -13.50
C ALA A 24 -4.53 16.93 -12.53
N LEU A 25 -4.80 18.23 -12.57
CA LEU A 25 -4.22 19.21 -11.64
C LEU A 25 -4.75 19.02 -10.21
N PHE A 26 -6.02 18.67 -10.05
CA PHE A 26 -6.62 18.41 -8.74
C PHE A 26 -6.08 17.12 -8.11
N LEU A 27 -6.00 16.05 -8.90
CA LEU A 27 -5.34 14.79 -8.50
C LEU A 27 -3.86 14.99 -8.21
N TRP A 28 -3.18 15.81 -9.00
CA TRP A 28 -1.79 16.20 -8.75
C TRP A 28 -1.66 16.99 -7.44
N LYS A 29 -2.55 17.96 -7.18
CA LYS A 29 -2.54 18.78 -5.96
C LYS A 29 -2.88 18.00 -4.70
N ILE A 30 -3.79 17.03 -4.76
CA ILE A 30 -4.07 16.11 -3.65
C ILE A 30 -2.86 15.20 -3.38
N ARG A 31 -2.22 14.71 -4.43
CA ARG A 31 -0.95 13.98 -4.28
C ARG A 31 0.19 14.86 -3.78
N SER A 32 0.19 16.15 -4.09
CA SER A 32 1.27 17.08 -3.78
C SER A 32 1.12 17.84 -2.46
N ILE A 33 0.13 17.51 -1.63
CA ILE A 33 0.26 17.77 -0.18
C ILE A 33 1.27 16.73 0.31
N ASP A 34 2.51 16.97 -0.08
CA ASP A 34 3.61 16.03 -0.04
C ASP A 34 4.20 15.99 1.36
N LEU A 35 4.83 14.87 1.69
CA LEU A 35 5.72 14.72 2.85
C LEU A 35 6.70 15.89 3.00
N GLU A 36 7.05 16.57 1.90
CA GLU A 36 7.86 17.79 1.90
C GLU A 36 7.22 18.95 2.67
N ASP A 37 5.91 19.15 2.60
CA ASP A 37 5.23 20.23 3.34
C ASP A 37 5.23 19.93 4.84
N ILE A 38 4.97 18.67 5.22
CA ILE A 38 5.10 18.21 6.61
C ILE A 38 6.55 18.40 7.10
N GLN A 39 7.55 18.00 6.31
CA GLN A 39 8.96 18.16 6.66
C GLN A 39 9.38 19.63 6.74
N ASN A 40 8.91 20.48 5.81
CA ASN A 40 9.21 21.90 5.82
C ASN A 40 8.57 22.61 7.01
N ARG A 41 7.30 22.32 7.34
CA ARG A 41 6.66 22.85 8.55
C ARG A 41 7.46 22.48 9.80
N ARG A 42 7.96 21.23 9.89
CA ARG A 42 8.81 20.78 11.01
C ARG A 42 10.17 21.49 11.03
N LEU A 43 10.82 21.67 9.89
CA LEU A 43 12.07 22.43 9.81
C LEU A 43 11.88 23.86 10.30
N VAL A 44 10.82 24.53 9.86
CA VAL A 44 10.47 25.89 10.32
C VAL A 44 10.12 25.90 11.82
N GLN A 45 9.41 24.89 12.33
CA GLN A 45 9.11 24.77 13.76
C GLN A 45 10.37 24.50 14.61
N ALA A 46 11.33 23.72 14.09
CA ALA A 46 12.62 23.44 14.72
C ALA A 46 13.53 24.67 14.77
N GLU A 47 13.44 25.57 13.78
CA GLU A 47 14.14 26.86 13.81
C GLU A 47 13.48 27.87 14.77
N GLN A 48 12.17 27.75 15.00
CA GLN A 48 11.40 28.64 15.88
C GLN A 48 11.34 28.19 17.36
N THR A 49 11.87 27.01 17.70
CA THR A 49 11.74 26.42 19.05
C THR A 49 12.54 27.15 20.14
N GLY A 50 13.22 28.26 19.81
CA GLY A 50 13.90 29.13 20.78
C GLY A 50 12.98 30.10 21.54
N ASN A 51 11.69 30.21 21.17
CA ASN A 51 10.70 31.04 21.88
C ASN A 51 9.48 30.16 22.25
N GLU A 52 9.62 29.36 23.30
CA GLU A 52 8.53 28.65 23.97
C GLU A 52 7.63 29.64 24.72
N SER A 53 6.63 30.22 24.06
CA SER A 53 5.41 30.71 24.72
C SER A 53 4.34 30.98 23.67
N GLU A 54 3.19 30.32 23.82
CA GLU A 54 1.93 30.59 23.11
C GLU A 54 1.98 30.48 21.57
N LYS A 55 2.35 29.31 21.03
CA LYS A 55 1.86 28.96 19.69
C LYS A 55 0.37 28.71 19.81
N GLY A 56 -0.42 29.60 19.22
CA GLY A 56 -1.88 29.50 19.14
C GLY A 56 -2.28 28.09 18.72
N GLN A 57 -2.85 27.36 19.67
CA GLN A 57 -3.29 26.00 19.50
C GLN A 57 -4.38 26.03 18.42
N ALA A 58 -4.06 25.53 17.23
CA ALA A 58 -5.07 25.36 16.20
C ALA A 58 -6.14 24.46 16.82
N SER A 59 -7.33 25.00 17.04
CA SER A 59 -8.43 24.28 17.65
C SER A 59 -8.74 23.07 16.77
N LEU A 60 -8.51 21.87 17.31
CA LEU A 60 -8.96 20.65 16.67
C LEU A 60 -10.48 20.71 16.53
N PRO A 61 -11.03 20.14 15.46
CA PRO A 61 -12.43 19.81 15.50
C PRO A 61 -12.70 18.85 16.67
N SER A 62 -13.77 19.12 17.44
CA SER A 62 -14.13 18.43 18.70
C SER A 62 -14.20 16.91 18.59
N SER A 63 -14.42 16.39 17.39
CA SER A 63 -14.46 14.95 17.13
C SER A 63 -13.12 14.23 17.21
N LEU A 64 -12.03 14.94 16.95
CA LEU A 64 -10.68 14.40 17.03
C LEU A 64 -10.08 14.61 18.41
N GLU A 65 -10.67 15.49 19.22
CA GLU A 65 -10.22 15.78 20.57
C GLU A 65 -10.12 14.50 21.39
N GLY A 66 -11.16 13.65 21.40
CA GLY A 66 -11.11 12.36 22.09
C GLY A 66 -10.08 11.37 21.54
N ALA A 67 -9.74 11.43 20.25
CA ALA A 67 -8.68 10.59 19.66
C ALA A 67 -7.28 11.12 20.02
N VAL A 68 -7.10 12.44 20.02
CA VAL A 68 -5.87 13.13 20.42
C VAL A 68 -5.63 12.99 21.92
N ASP A 69 -6.67 13.03 22.73
CA ASP A 69 -6.59 12.77 24.18
C ASP A 69 -6.15 11.34 24.45
N LYS A 70 -6.75 10.34 23.79
CA LYS A 70 -6.28 8.94 23.88
C LYS A 70 -4.84 8.79 23.40
N ALA A 71 -4.46 9.45 22.31
CA ALA A 71 -3.07 9.45 21.84
C ALA A 71 -2.15 10.10 22.87
N SER A 72 -2.62 11.14 23.56
CA SER A 72 -1.90 11.83 24.63
C SER A 72 -1.71 10.95 25.86
N ASP A 73 -2.74 10.21 26.25
CA ASP A 73 -2.70 9.22 27.33
C ASP A 73 -1.69 8.11 27.02
N LEU A 74 -1.72 7.58 25.79
CA LEU A 74 -0.77 6.55 25.32
C LEU A 74 0.67 7.08 25.24
N ALA A 75 0.84 8.33 24.81
CA ALA A 75 2.13 9.01 24.76
C ALA A 75 2.66 9.38 26.15
N GLY A 76 1.77 9.49 27.15
CA GLY A 76 2.07 10.02 28.48
C GLY A 76 2.28 11.54 28.49
N LYS A 77 1.81 12.24 27.45
CA LYS A 77 1.86 13.71 27.32
C LYS A 77 0.97 14.21 26.18
N SER A 78 0.58 15.48 26.24
CA SER A 78 -0.24 16.13 25.21
C SER A 78 0.36 15.99 23.82
N VAL A 79 -0.43 15.42 22.91
CA VAL A 79 -0.13 15.30 21.48
C VAL A 79 -0.62 16.55 20.77
N ASN A 80 0.25 17.19 19.98
CA ASN A 80 -0.15 18.32 19.18
C ASN A 80 -1.16 17.87 18.11
N ALA A 81 -2.25 18.61 18.01
CA ALA A 81 -3.27 18.52 16.98
C ALA A 81 -2.72 18.34 15.56
N GLU A 82 -1.75 19.18 15.20
CA GLU A 82 -1.14 19.18 13.87
C GLU A 82 -0.38 17.88 13.62
N ASP A 83 0.32 17.38 14.64
CA ASP A 83 1.08 16.14 14.58
C ASP A 83 0.17 14.93 14.43
N ALA A 84 -0.96 14.89 15.15
CA ALA A 84 -1.96 13.84 15.00
C ALA A 84 -2.53 13.81 13.58
N MET A 85 -2.81 14.99 13.01
CA MET A 85 -3.28 15.11 11.62
C MET A 85 -2.21 14.71 10.60
N ASP A 86 -0.95 15.10 10.81
CA ASP A 86 0.17 14.69 9.97
C ASP A 86 0.33 13.15 10.00
N VAL A 87 0.31 12.52 11.18
CA VAL A 87 0.38 11.06 11.31
C VAL A 87 -0.79 10.38 10.60
N ALA A 88 -2.02 10.85 10.82
CA ALA A 88 -3.19 10.31 10.15
C ALA A 88 -3.05 10.42 8.62
N SER A 89 -2.63 11.59 8.11
CA SER A 89 -2.44 11.80 6.68
C SER A 89 -1.39 10.87 6.07
N ILE A 90 -0.28 10.63 6.78
CA ILE A 90 0.75 9.68 6.35
C ILE A 90 0.15 8.28 6.27
N LEU A 91 -0.45 7.78 7.36
CA LEU A 91 -1.00 6.42 7.42
C LEU A 91 -2.06 6.17 6.34
N LEU A 92 -2.87 7.17 6.04
CA LEU A 92 -3.89 7.11 5.00
C LEU A 92 -3.30 7.09 3.60
N ASN A 93 -2.29 7.91 3.35
CA ASN A 93 -1.62 7.98 2.05
C ASN A 93 -0.75 6.75 1.74
N SER A 94 -0.26 6.06 2.78
CA SER A 94 0.54 4.84 2.64
C SER A 94 -0.26 3.62 2.16
N GLY A 95 -1.55 3.77 1.87
CA GLY A 95 -2.40 2.70 1.37
C GLY A 95 -2.67 1.60 2.40
N LEU A 96 -2.58 1.94 3.70
CA LEU A 96 -3.16 1.10 4.75
C LEU A 96 -4.69 1.15 4.62
N SER A 97 -5.32 -0.02 4.70
CA SER A 97 -6.77 -0.12 4.85
C SER A 97 -7.22 0.37 6.22
N PHE A 98 -8.50 0.76 6.34
CA PHE A 98 -9.08 1.11 7.64
C PHE A 98 -8.97 -0.03 8.65
N ARG A 99 -9.10 -1.26 8.18
CA ARG A 99 -8.90 -2.46 9.01
C ARG A 99 -7.49 -2.56 9.55
N GLU A 100 -6.49 -2.31 8.70
CA GLU A 100 -5.07 -2.34 9.09
C GLU A 100 -4.77 -1.20 10.08
N MET A 101 -5.26 0.02 9.84
CA MET A 101 -5.13 1.12 10.81
C MET A 101 -5.82 0.80 12.15
N TYR A 102 -7.03 0.24 12.11
CA TYR A 102 -7.73 -0.15 13.33
C TYR A 102 -6.99 -1.25 14.08
N TYR A 103 -6.44 -2.24 13.36
CA TYR A 103 -5.59 -3.27 13.94
C TYR A 103 -4.37 -2.66 14.65
N LEU A 104 -3.74 -1.64 14.05
CA LEU A 104 -2.63 -0.90 14.66
C LEU A 104 -3.05 -0.09 15.89
N LEU A 105 -4.22 0.55 15.86
CA LEU A 105 -4.73 1.38 16.95
C LEU A 105 -5.24 0.53 18.13
N GLY A 106 -6.01 -0.52 17.85
CA GLY A 106 -6.69 -1.34 18.85
C GLY A 106 -5.78 -2.32 19.60
N GLN A 107 -4.66 -2.74 19.01
CA GLN A 107 -3.69 -3.62 19.68
C GLN A 107 -2.59 -2.88 20.45
N SER A 108 -2.59 -1.54 20.44
CA SER A 108 -1.53 -0.74 21.08
C SER A 108 -1.54 -0.79 22.61
N THR A 109 -2.62 -1.27 23.23
CA THR A 109 -2.81 -1.30 24.69
C THR A 109 -2.56 -2.67 25.34
N GLU A 110 -2.34 -3.73 24.55
CA GLU A 110 -2.15 -5.09 25.06
C GLU A 110 -0.70 -5.58 24.91
N THR A 111 -0.32 -6.59 25.69
CA THR A 111 0.98 -7.27 25.58
C THR A 111 1.01 -8.11 24.31
N LEU A 112 1.30 -7.46 23.18
CA LEU A 112 1.41 -8.12 21.89
C LEU A 112 2.47 -9.23 21.92
N SER A 113 2.13 -10.37 21.35
CA SER A 113 3.09 -11.44 21.11
C SER A 113 4.20 -10.98 20.15
N THR A 114 5.37 -11.62 20.20
CA THR A 114 6.50 -11.32 19.32
C THR A 114 6.10 -11.48 17.85
N GLU A 115 5.25 -12.48 17.57
CA GLU A 115 4.72 -12.80 16.25
C GLU A 115 3.80 -11.69 15.72
N GLU A 116 2.91 -11.16 16.57
CA GLU A 116 2.03 -10.05 16.20
C GLU A 116 2.82 -8.76 15.97
N LYS A 117 3.80 -8.46 16.83
CA LYS A 117 4.70 -7.32 16.63
C LYS A 117 5.43 -7.43 15.29
N GLN A 118 5.94 -8.62 14.96
CA GLN A 118 6.61 -8.86 13.68
C GLN A 118 5.64 -8.68 12.50
N ARG A 119 4.42 -9.18 12.60
CA ARG A 119 3.38 -9.00 11.57
C ARG A 119 3.05 -7.52 11.35
N ILE A 120 2.94 -6.74 12.43
CA ILE A 120 2.73 -5.29 12.37
C ILE A 120 3.91 -4.61 11.68
N ARG A 121 5.14 -4.95 12.06
CA ARG A 121 6.35 -4.44 11.41
C ARG A 121 6.34 -4.71 9.91
N ASP A 122 6.09 -5.96 9.52
CA ASP A 122 6.09 -6.36 8.11
C ASP A 122 5.00 -5.63 7.32
N LEU A 123 3.82 -5.47 7.90
CA LEU A 123 2.72 -4.71 7.32
C LEU A 123 3.12 -3.25 7.10
N LEU A 124 3.68 -2.59 8.12
CA LEU A 124 4.10 -1.20 8.05
C LEU A 124 5.23 -1.02 7.04
N LEU A 125 6.28 -1.84 7.08
CA LEU A 125 7.41 -1.77 6.15
C LEU A 125 7.01 -2.08 4.70
N LYS A 126 5.95 -2.86 4.49
CA LYS A 126 5.41 -3.16 3.15
C LYS A 126 4.62 -1.99 2.56
N LYS A 127 3.96 -1.21 3.42
CA LYS A 127 3.00 -0.17 3.01
C LYS A 127 3.60 1.23 3.02
N LEU A 128 4.42 1.51 4.02
CA LEU A 128 5.10 2.78 4.18
C LEU A 128 6.41 2.81 3.39
N THR A 129 6.64 3.92 2.71
CA THR A 129 7.92 4.30 2.13
C THR A 129 8.93 4.67 3.22
N THR A 130 10.22 4.74 2.85
CA THR A 130 11.28 5.09 3.80
C THR A 130 11.12 6.51 4.32
N GLU A 131 10.60 7.40 3.47
CA GLU A 131 10.32 8.80 3.70
C GLU A 131 9.16 8.98 4.68
N GLU A 132 8.07 8.22 4.51
CA GLU A 132 6.94 8.19 5.43
C GLU A 132 7.35 7.63 6.81
N ILE A 133 8.15 6.55 6.84
CA ILE A 133 8.71 6.01 8.09
C ILE A 133 9.55 7.07 8.80
N LYS A 134 10.40 7.79 8.06
CA LYS A 134 11.23 8.85 8.64
C LYS A 134 10.38 10.00 9.18
N ALA A 135 9.33 10.40 8.46
CA ALA A 135 8.39 11.43 8.92
C ALA A 135 7.66 10.99 10.20
N LEU A 136 7.10 9.77 10.21
CA LEU A 136 6.44 9.22 11.40
C LEU A 136 7.39 9.13 12.60
N ARG A 137 8.63 8.68 12.40
CA ARG A 137 9.64 8.65 13.46
C ARG A 137 9.98 10.06 13.96
N SER A 138 10.05 11.04 13.06
CA SER A 138 10.32 12.42 13.44
C SER A 138 9.21 12.98 14.33
N ILE A 139 7.95 12.78 13.94
CA ILE A 139 6.78 13.24 14.72
C ILE A 139 6.75 12.53 16.08
N THR A 140 6.85 11.20 16.08
CA THR A 140 6.71 10.38 17.29
C THR A 140 7.90 10.48 18.26
N LYS A 141 9.08 10.88 17.78
CA LYS A 141 10.26 11.15 18.62
C LYS A 141 9.99 12.24 19.64
N ASP A 142 9.34 13.32 19.20
CA ASP A 142 8.96 14.41 20.10
C ASP A 142 7.98 13.93 21.16
N TYR A 143 7.32 12.79 20.94
CA TYR A 143 6.43 12.14 21.90
C TYR A 143 7.11 11.14 22.87
N GLY A 144 8.42 10.96 22.79
CA GLY A 144 9.14 9.97 23.62
C GLY A 144 8.82 8.51 23.28
N LYS A 145 7.94 8.30 22.29
CA LYS A 145 7.59 7.00 21.72
C LYS A 145 8.27 6.94 20.36
N TYR A 146 9.56 6.62 20.32
CA TYR A 146 10.19 6.36 19.04
C TYR A 146 9.45 5.17 18.40
N LEU A 147 9.02 5.29 17.14
CA LEU A 147 8.28 4.24 16.44
C LEU A 147 9.21 3.05 16.12
N VAL A 148 9.78 2.41 17.13
CA VAL A 148 10.87 1.44 16.98
C VAL A 148 10.43 0.18 16.26
N ILE A 149 9.12 -0.08 16.22
CA ILE A 149 8.53 -1.20 15.49
C ILE A 149 8.80 -1.11 13.98
N VAL A 150 8.91 0.10 13.41
CA VAL A 150 9.24 0.30 11.99
C VAL A 150 10.75 0.34 11.73
N ASP A 151 11.57 -0.03 12.71
CA ASP A 151 13.02 -0.19 12.53
C ASP A 151 13.38 -1.65 12.24
N PRO A 152 13.86 -1.97 11.02
CA PRO A 152 14.22 -3.33 10.67
C PRO A 152 15.42 -3.84 11.47
N ASP A 153 16.29 -2.94 11.94
CA ASP A 153 17.50 -3.32 12.68
C ASP A 153 17.23 -3.48 14.19
N TYR A 154 16.08 -3.00 14.68
CA TYR A 154 15.73 -3.10 16.08
C TYR A 154 15.13 -4.47 16.44
N PRO A 155 15.60 -5.15 17.49
CA PRO A 155 15.04 -6.43 17.92
C PRO A 155 13.55 -6.33 18.26
N ILE A 156 12.74 -7.22 17.69
CA ILE A 156 11.28 -7.16 17.82
C ILE A 156 10.83 -7.48 19.26
N GLU A 157 11.61 -8.29 19.97
CA GLU A 157 11.40 -8.68 21.36
C GLU A 157 11.52 -7.48 22.32
N ALA A 158 12.34 -6.50 21.95
CA ALA A 158 12.54 -5.27 22.71
C ALA A 158 11.44 -4.21 22.46
N VAL A 159 10.62 -4.39 21.42
CA VAL A 159 9.53 -3.46 21.09
C VAL A 159 8.43 -3.57 22.14
N GLY A 160 8.03 -2.44 22.73
CA GLY A 160 6.99 -2.38 23.75
C GLY A 160 7.44 -2.74 25.18
N VAL A 161 8.73 -3.03 25.39
CA VAL A 161 9.27 -3.25 26.75
C VAL A 161 9.45 -1.91 27.44
N GLU A 162 8.61 -1.64 28.44
CA GLU A 162 8.59 -0.36 29.17
C GLU A 162 9.85 -0.20 30.04
N ASP A 163 10.22 -1.25 30.78
CA ASP A 163 11.41 -1.23 31.65
C ASP A 163 12.69 -1.06 30.83
N LYS A 164 13.46 -0.04 31.19
CA LYS A 164 14.72 0.30 30.51
C LYS A 164 15.79 -0.76 30.73
N ALA A 165 15.84 -1.38 31.91
CA ALA A 165 16.84 -2.38 32.23
C ALA A 165 16.60 -3.68 31.45
N GLU A 166 15.36 -4.19 31.46
CA GLU A 166 15.01 -5.39 30.68
C GLU A 166 15.16 -5.14 29.18
N ARG A 167 14.76 -3.97 28.66
CA ARG A 167 14.98 -3.61 27.27
C ARG A 167 16.46 -3.62 26.89
N GLN A 168 17.35 -3.09 27.73
CA GLN A 168 18.80 -3.13 27.50
C GLN A 168 19.36 -4.55 27.53
N ARG A 169 18.88 -5.38 28.46
CA ARG A 169 19.26 -6.79 28.53
C ARG A 169 18.89 -7.54 27.25
N ILE A 170 17.67 -7.37 26.75
CA ILE A 170 17.23 -7.99 25.48
C ILE A 170 18.10 -7.52 24.31
N LEU A 171 18.37 -6.21 24.23
CA LEU A 171 19.25 -5.65 23.19
C LEU A 171 20.66 -6.25 23.24
N GLN A 172 21.23 -6.41 24.43
CA GLN A 172 22.54 -7.02 24.61
C GLN A 172 22.52 -8.51 24.25
N GLU A 173 21.52 -9.27 24.71
CA GLU A 173 21.37 -10.69 24.38
C GLU A 173 21.24 -10.93 22.87
N VAL A 174 20.48 -10.07 22.17
CA VAL A 174 20.35 -10.15 20.71
C VAL A 174 21.64 -9.74 19.99
N ALA A 175 22.39 -8.76 20.51
CA ALA A 175 23.69 -8.38 19.97
C ALA A 175 24.72 -9.52 20.13
N ASP A 176 24.77 -10.15 21.31
CA ASP A 176 25.66 -11.28 21.60
C ASP A 176 25.32 -12.49 20.71
N ARG A 177 24.03 -12.78 20.48
CA ARG A 177 23.57 -13.81 19.53
C ARG A 177 24.02 -13.51 18.10
N LYS A 178 23.81 -12.28 17.61
CA LYS A 178 24.25 -11.86 16.26
C LYS A 178 25.77 -11.96 16.09
N ALA A 179 26.54 -11.62 17.12
CA ALA A 179 28.00 -11.75 17.11
C ALA A 179 28.46 -13.22 17.06
N ALA A 180 27.76 -14.11 17.78
CA ALA A 180 28.02 -15.55 17.74
C ALA A 180 27.68 -16.17 16.37
N GLU A 181 26.53 -15.81 15.78
CA GLU A 181 26.08 -16.32 14.47
C GLU A 181 26.96 -15.84 13.30
N GLY A 182 27.41 -14.57 13.34
CA GLY A 182 28.30 -14.01 12.32
C GLY A 182 29.68 -14.68 12.23
N THR A 183 30.08 -15.43 13.27
CA THR A 183 31.37 -16.14 13.31
C THR A 183 31.31 -17.51 12.62
N VAL A 184 30.11 -18.06 12.36
CA VAL A 184 29.96 -19.45 11.86
C VAL A 184 29.87 -19.53 10.33
N GLN A 185 29.71 -18.41 9.61
CA GLN A 185 29.45 -18.43 8.15
C GLN A 185 30.61 -17.99 7.24
N SER A 186 31.83 -17.79 7.76
CA SER A 186 32.97 -17.28 6.97
C SER A 186 34.08 -18.29 6.62
N ASP A 187 34.04 -19.55 7.08
CA ASP A 187 35.14 -20.53 6.82
C ASP A 187 34.81 -21.62 5.78
N GLY A 188 33.75 -21.44 4.99
CA GLY A 188 33.23 -22.44 4.06
C GLY A 188 33.52 -22.24 2.57
N ALA A 189 34.62 -21.58 2.19
CA ALA A 189 35.02 -21.44 0.78
C ALA A 189 36.48 -21.86 0.57
N GLY A 190 36.80 -23.12 0.88
CA GLY A 190 38.13 -23.65 0.59
C GLY A 190 38.36 -25.06 1.11
N GLY A 191 37.82 -26.09 0.45
CA GLY A 191 38.29 -27.45 0.75
C GLY A 191 37.47 -28.62 0.23
N LYS A 192 37.74 -28.98 -1.03
CA LYS A 192 38.16 -30.34 -1.44
C LYS A 192 37.10 -31.45 -1.41
N GLU A 193 36.64 -31.77 -2.62
CA GLU A 193 36.14 -33.09 -3.03
C GLU A 193 36.96 -34.21 -2.38
N THR A 194 36.30 -35.03 -1.57
CA THR A 194 36.78 -36.37 -1.27
C THR A 194 35.65 -37.33 -1.61
N ALA A 195 35.85 -38.05 -2.72
CA ALA A 195 35.04 -39.20 -3.08
C ALA A 195 35.19 -40.28 -2.00
N THR A 196 34.09 -40.79 -1.47
CA THR A 196 34.06 -42.12 -0.87
C THR A 196 32.71 -42.78 -1.15
N SER A 197 32.83 -43.90 -1.85
CA SER A 197 31.81 -44.87 -2.22
C SER A 197 31.32 -45.63 -0.98
N GLY A 198 30.00 -45.87 -0.87
CA GLY A 198 29.41 -46.56 0.29
C GLY A 198 27.95 -46.94 0.11
N THR A 199 27.74 -48.11 -0.50
CA THR A 199 26.51 -48.83 -0.78
C THR A 199 25.70 -49.25 0.47
N GLY A 200 24.37 -49.07 0.44
CA GLY A 200 23.39 -50.13 0.84
C GLY A 200 22.46 -49.93 2.05
N GLY A 201 21.13 -50.01 1.80
CA GLY A 201 20.06 -50.39 2.75
C GLY A 201 18.98 -49.32 3.00
N LYS A 202 17.81 -49.35 2.31
CA LYS A 202 16.46 -49.82 2.80
C LYS A 202 16.12 -49.35 4.23
N GLU A 203 15.00 -48.70 4.57
CA GLU A 203 13.61 -48.84 4.09
C GLU A 203 12.74 -47.70 4.70
N SER A 204 11.65 -47.34 4.00
CA SER A 204 10.35 -46.81 4.51
C SER A 204 10.11 -45.31 4.84
N LYS A 205 9.23 -44.77 4.00
CA LYS A 205 8.35 -43.56 4.00
C LYS A 205 7.31 -43.56 5.18
N PRO A 206 6.41 -42.53 5.37
CA PRO A 206 6.10 -41.41 4.48
C PRO A 206 5.92 -39.98 5.08
N ASP A 207 6.06 -39.02 4.15
CA ASP A 207 5.29 -37.78 3.90
C ASP A 207 4.94 -36.82 5.05
N VAL A 208 5.61 -35.64 5.05
CA VAL A 208 4.94 -34.33 5.03
C VAL A 208 5.79 -33.36 4.18
N GLN A 209 5.31 -32.99 3.00
CA GLN A 209 5.87 -31.93 2.16
C GLN A 209 5.24 -30.58 2.56
N GLN A 210 6.04 -29.66 3.06
CA GLN A 210 5.70 -28.23 3.05
C GLN A 210 6.88 -27.47 2.43
N THR A 211 6.71 -27.11 1.16
CA THR A 211 7.64 -26.31 0.36
C THR A 211 7.62 -24.85 0.82
N GLY A 212 8.60 -24.46 1.64
CA GLY A 212 8.96 -23.07 1.92
C GLY A 212 10.08 -22.63 0.98
N ASN A 213 9.76 -21.71 0.07
CA ASN A 213 10.71 -21.13 -0.87
C ASN A 213 11.26 -19.84 -0.25
N THR A 214 12.46 -19.89 0.36
CA THR A 214 13.17 -18.73 0.88
C THR A 214 13.97 -18.07 -0.24
N GLY A 215 13.54 -16.87 -0.64
CA GLY A 215 14.28 -16.00 -1.54
C GLY A 215 15.46 -15.35 -0.82
N THR A 216 16.66 -15.64 -1.30
CA THR A 216 17.93 -15.01 -0.91
C THR A 216 18.01 -13.58 -1.45
N THR A 217 18.17 -12.61 -0.56
CA THR A 217 18.45 -11.20 -0.89
C THR A 217 19.94 -10.94 -0.71
N GLY A 218 20.64 -10.59 -1.78
CA GLY A 218 22.03 -10.13 -1.75
C GLY A 218 22.17 -8.73 -2.34
N GLN A 219 22.54 -7.76 -1.51
CA GLN A 219 23.27 -6.54 -1.89
C GLN A 219 24.61 -6.97 -2.54
N GLY A 220 25.26 -6.31 -3.48
CA GLY A 220 25.14 -5.02 -4.16
C GLY A 220 26.55 -4.68 -4.70
N ALA A 221 26.71 -4.16 -5.92
CA ALA A 221 27.90 -3.42 -6.35
C ALA A 221 27.73 -2.82 -7.77
N LYS A 222 28.35 -1.65 -7.95
CA LYS A 222 28.25 -0.71 -9.07
C LYS A 222 29.17 -1.06 -10.26
N GLN A 223 28.67 -0.80 -11.49
CA GLN A 223 29.29 -0.25 -12.74
C GLN A 223 30.67 -0.74 -13.26
N PRO A 224 31.08 -0.53 -14.56
CA PRO A 224 30.40 0.05 -15.72
C PRO A 224 30.65 -0.68 -17.09
N GLN A 225 30.09 -0.13 -18.19
CA GLN A 225 30.53 -0.20 -19.61
C GLN A 225 30.28 -1.47 -20.47
N GLN A 226 29.43 -1.29 -21.50
CA GLN A 226 29.69 -1.34 -22.96
C GLN A 226 28.61 -2.07 -23.77
N PRO A 227 28.22 -1.58 -24.97
CA PRO A 227 27.21 -2.21 -25.81
C PRO A 227 27.83 -3.40 -26.55
N GLN A 228 27.50 -4.62 -26.11
CA GLN A 228 27.81 -5.82 -26.88
C GLN A 228 26.82 -5.97 -28.03
N LYS A 229 27.37 -5.81 -29.24
CA LYS A 229 26.77 -6.13 -30.53
C LYS A 229 26.43 -7.64 -30.56
N PRO A 230 25.18 -8.06 -30.83
CA PRO A 230 24.87 -9.48 -30.88
C PRO A 230 25.52 -10.11 -32.11
N VAL A 231 26.30 -11.17 -31.83
CA VAL A 231 26.87 -12.10 -32.80
C VAL A 231 25.71 -12.74 -33.58
N GLN A 232 25.63 -12.42 -34.87
CA GLN A 232 24.77 -13.12 -35.81
C GLN A 232 25.29 -14.55 -35.95
N LYS A 233 24.55 -15.49 -35.37
CA LYS A 233 24.74 -16.92 -35.60
C LYS A 233 24.04 -17.23 -36.93
N ASP A 234 24.83 -17.32 -38.00
CA ASP A 234 24.40 -17.80 -39.32
C ASP A 234 23.80 -19.20 -39.18
N THR A 235 22.48 -19.24 -39.03
CA THR A 235 21.69 -20.44 -39.26
C THR A 235 21.21 -20.34 -40.69
N THR A 236 21.86 -21.09 -41.58
CA THR A 236 21.43 -21.28 -42.96
C THR A 236 20.02 -21.85 -42.96
N VAL A 237 19.02 -20.97 -43.04
CA VAL A 237 17.62 -21.33 -43.24
C VAL A 237 17.48 -21.78 -44.68
N GLN A 238 17.25 -23.08 -44.87
CA GLN A 238 16.70 -23.62 -46.10
C GLN A 238 15.49 -22.77 -46.49
N SER A 239 15.60 -22.09 -47.64
CA SER A 239 14.53 -21.37 -48.31
C SER A 239 13.50 -22.39 -48.82
N GLY A 240 12.70 -22.90 -47.88
CA GLY A 240 11.45 -23.58 -48.18
C GLY A 240 10.50 -22.54 -48.74
N LYS A 241 10.10 -22.74 -49.99
CA LYS A 241 9.13 -21.91 -50.72
C LYS A 241 7.77 -22.05 -50.02
N GLU A 242 7.56 -21.30 -48.94
CA GLU A 242 6.25 -21.15 -48.30
C GLU A 242 5.25 -20.69 -49.36
N THR A 243 4.29 -21.56 -49.64
CA THR A 243 3.16 -21.29 -50.53
C THR A 243 2.30 -20.16 -49.97
N ASP A 244 1.89 -19.22 -50.83
CA ASP A 244 1.06 -18.04 -50.48
C ASP A 244 -0.21 -18.37 -49.66
N SER A 245 -0.68 -19.62 -49.68
CA SER A 245 -1.82 -20.09 -48.89
C SER A 245 -1.60 -20.09 -47.37
N ASP A 246 -0.38 -20.33 -46.88
CA ASP A 246 -0.13 -20.43 -45.43
C ASP A 246 -0.12 -19.05 -44.74
N LYS A 247 0.38 -18.02 -45.43
CA LYS A 247 0.36 -16.62 -44.96
C LYS A 247 -1.06 -16.07 -44.81
N ALA A 248 -1.96 -16.43 -45.72
CA ALA A 248 -3.36 -16.01 -45.64
C ALA A 248 -4.08 -16.60 -44.41
N LYS A 249 -3.77 -17.86 -44.07
CA LYS A 249 -4.34 -18.55 -42.90
C LYS A 249 -3.86 -17.92 -41.59
N GLN A 250 -2.55 -17.66 -41.47
CA GLN A 250 -1.95 -17.04 -40.29
C GLN A 250 -2.49 -15.62 -40.04
N LYS A 251 -2.65 -14.82 -41.10
CA LYS A 251 -3.24 -13.47 -41.00
C LYS A 251 -4.68 -13.50 -40.49
N LYS A 252 -5.47 -14.48 -40.94
CA LYS A 252 -6.87 -14.64 -40.51
C LYS A 252 -6.96 -15.02 -39.03
N GLU A 253 -6.12 -15.95 -38.58
CA GLU A 253 -6.06 -16.38 -37.17
C GLU A 253 -5.62 -15.23 -36.24
N GLN A 254 -4.61 -14.46 -36.64
CA GLN A 254 -4.15 -13.30 -35.86
C GLN A 254 -5.23 -12.21 -35.77
N GLN A 255 -6.00 -11.98 -36.85
CA GLN A 255 -7.11 -11.03 -36.84
C GLN A 255 -8.26 -11.51 -35.93
N GLU A 256 -8.54 -12.81 -35.88
CA GLU A 256 -9.54 -13.38 -34.99
C GLU A 256 -9.13 -13.24 -33.51
N LEU A 257 -7.87 -13.55 -33.19
CA LEU A 257 -7.33 -13.35 -31.84
C LEU A 257 -7.39 -11.89 -31.40
N ALA A 258 -7.02 -10.95 -32.26
CA ALA A 258 -7.12 -9.52 -31.96
C ALA A 258 -8.57 -9.06 -31.72
N ARG A 259 -9.54 -9.61 -32.46
CA ARG A 259 -10.97 -9.33 -32.23
C ARG A 259 -11.44 -9.89 -30.89
N LYS A 260 -11.05 -11.11 -30.53
CA LYS A 260 -11.37 -11.73 -29.23
C LYS A 260 -10.73 -10.96 -28.07
N GLU A 261 -9.48 -10.56 -28.20
CA GLU A 261 -8.78 -9.72 -27.21
C GLU A 261 -9.53 -8.40 -26.99
N LYS A 262 -9.94 -7.73 -28.06
CA LYS A 262 -10.74 -6.49 -27.97
C LYS A 262 -12.08 -6.72 -27.26
N GLN A 263 -12.83 -7.75 -27.63
CA GLN A 263 -14.12 -8.07 -27.02
C GLN A 263 -14.00 -8.40 -25.53
N LEU A 264 -12.98 -9.17 -25.14
CA LEU A 264 -12.72 -9.47 -23.75
C LEU A 264 -12.34 -8.21 -22.97
N ASN A 265 -11.47 -7.37 -23.52
CA ASN A 265 -11.11 -6.10 -22.89
C ASN A 265 -12.34 -5.20 -22.67
N GLU A 266 -13.22 -5.08 -23.67
CA GLU A 266 -14.45 -4.28 -23.56
C GLU A 266 -15.41 -4.84 -22.49
N LYS A 267 -15.66 -6.15 -22.51
CA LYS A 267 -16.51 -6.84 -21.52
C LYS A 267 -15.99 -6.60 -20.09
N TYR A 268 -14.71 -6.84 -19.88
CA TYR A 268 -14.11 -6.80 -18.55
C TYR A 268 -13.91 -5.36 -18.06
N THR A 269 -13.67 -4.40 -18.94
CA THR A 269 -13.64 -2.96 -18.58
C THR A 269 -15.01 -2.51 -18.08
N ALA A 270 -16.11 -2.93 -18.71
CA ALA A 270 -17.46 -2.60 -18.26
C ALA A 270 -17.78 -3.21 -16.89
N GLU A 271 -17.36 -4.45 -16.64
CA GLU A 271 -17.53 -5.09 -15.32
C GLU A 271 -16.67 -4.42 -14.24
N LEU A 272 -15.46 -3.95 -14.56
CA LEU A 272 -14.63 -3.19 -13.63
C LEU A 272 -15.33 -1.89 -13.23
N GLU A 273 -15.87 -1.16 -14.19
CA GLU A 273 -16.57 0.09 -13.92
C GLU A 273 -17.83 -0.13 -13.06
N LYS A 274 -18.52 -1.25 -13.27
CA LYS A 274 -19.65 -1.66 -12.44
C LYS A 274 -19.23 -1.95 -10.99
N VAL A 275 -18.12 -2.67 -10.78
CA VAL A 275 -17.58 -2.92 -9.43
C VAL A 275 -17.18 -1.59 -8.77
N LYS A 276 -16.45 -0.73 -9.46
CA LYS A 276 -16.04 0.60 -8.97
C LYS A 276 -17.25 1.45 -8.56
N THR A 277 -18.23 1.60 -9.46
CA THR A 277 -19.44 2.38 -9.19
C THR A 277 -20.23 1.79 -8.01
N GLY A 278 -20.35 0.47 -7.93
CA GLY A 278 -20.98 -0.20 -6.80
C GLY A 278 -20.29 0.11 -5.47
N CYS A 279 -18.96 0.10 -5.46
CA CYS A 279 -18.15 0.43 -4.29
C CYS A 279 -18.27 1.90 -3.87
N VAL A 280 -18.21 2.83 -4.82
CA VAL A 280 -18.40 4.26 -4.56
C VAL A 280 -19.80 4.51 -3.97
N ASN A 281 -20.84 3.95 -4.58
CA ASN A 281 -22.21 4.11 -4.09
C ASN A 281 -22.36 3.55 -2.67
N ARG A 282 -21.84 2.35 -2.42
CA ARG A 282 -21.92 1.74 -1.09
C ARG A 282 -21.17 2.53 -0.03
N ALA A 283 -20.01 3.08 -0.38
CA ALA A 283 -19.25 3.94 0.51
C ALA A 283 -19.99 5.25 0.81
N ASN A 284 -20.62 5.86 -0.19
CA ASN A 284 -21.43 7.07 -0.02
C ASN A 284 -22.67 6.82 0.86
N GLU A 285 -23.32 5.65 0.74
CA GLU A 285 -24.41 5.24 1.62
C GLU A 285 -23.96 5.13 3.08
N LEU A 286 -22.83 4.44 3.32
CA LEU A 286 -22.26 4.30 4.66
C LEU A 286 -21.84 5.64 5.25
N LEU A 287 -21.24 6.51 4.44
CA LEU A 287 -20.87 7.85 4.85
C LEU A 287 -22.10 8.68 5.21
N SER A 288 -23.16 8.62 4.40
CA SER A 288 -24.42 9.31 4.70
C SER A 288 -25.04 8.81 6.00
N SER A 289 -24.97 7.51 6.26
CA SER A 289 -25.41 6.90 7.52
C SER A 289 -24.55 7.37 8.71
N LEU A 290 -23.23 7.46 8.54
CA LEU A 290 -22.31 7.98 9.54
C LEU A 290 -22.65 9.43 9.89
N LEU A 291 -22.76 10.30 8.89
CA LEU A 291 -23.05 11.72 9.10
C LEU A 291 -24.43 11.94 9.76
N SER A 292 -25.43 11.14 9.37
CA SER A 292 -26.76 11.20 9.98
C SER A 292 -26.75 10.81 11.45
N ASN A 293 -25.88 9.87 11.84
CA ASN A 293 -25.75 9.46 13.25
C ASN A 293 -24.98 10.49 14.08
N VAL A 294 -23.99 11.17 13.48
CA VAL A 294 -23.19 12.21 14.14
C VAL A 294 -24.03 13.45 14.48
N GLY A 295 -24.97 13.85 13.63
CA GLY A 295 -25.76 15.07 13.82
C GLY A 295 -26.89 15.02 14.86
N ASN A 296 -27.17 13.85 15.46
CA ASN A 296 -28.30 13.68 16.40
C ASN A 296 -27.88 13.66 17.88
N ASP A 297 -26.58 13.67 18.18
CA ASP A 297 -26.09 13.73 19.55
C ASP A 297 -25.69 15.17 19.89
N ASP A 298 -26.59 15.87 20.59
CA ASP A 298 -26.40 17.24 21.09
C ASP A 298 -25.31 17.37 22.18
N GLY A 299 -24.60 16.27 22.48
CA GLY A 299 -23.60 16.18 23.54
C GLY A 299 -22.18 16.14 23.00
N GLU A 300 -21.27 16.86 23.67
CA GLU A 300 -19.81 17.00 23.45
C GLU A 300 -18.97 15.69 23.37
N GLY A 301 -19.55 14.53 23.02
CA GLY A 301 -18.86 13.23 22.98
C GLY A 301 -19.16 12.31 21.79
N ALA A 302 -19.97 12.72 20.81
CA ALA A 302 -20.55 11.83 19.79
C ALA A 302 -19.53 11.06 18.92
N LEU A 303 -18.33 11.62 18.69
CA LEU A 303 -17.30 10.96 17.87
C LEU A 303 -16.31 10.14 18.70
N GLY A 304 -16.27 10.32 20.03
CA GLY A 304 -15.41 9.56 20.95
C GLY A 304 -15.91 8.13 21.21
N SER A 305 -17.22 7.91 21.09
CA SER A 305 -17.86 6.59 21.02
C SER A 305 -18.20 6.24 19.59
N SER A 306 -17.22 6.42 18.71
CA SER A 306 -17.27 5.98 17.31
C SER A 306 -17.80 4.54 17.29
N ASP A 307 -19.07 4.36 16.93
CA ASP A 307 -19.78 3.10 17.13
C ASP A 307 -18.95 1.98 16.48
N PRO A 308 -18.39 1.02 17.25
CA PRO A 308 -17.56 -0.04 16.69
C PRO A 308 -18.31 -0.79 15.57
N LYS A 309 -19.64 -0.78 15.60
CA LYS A 309 -20.50 -1.29 14.53
C LYS A 309 -20.26 -0.58 13.19
N LEU A 310 -20.16 0.73 13.18
CA LEU A 310 -19.99 1.50 11.94
C LEU A 310 -18.62 1.25 11.31
N PHE A 311 -17.56 1.18 12.10
CA PHE A 311 -16.23 0.81 11.58
C PHE A 311 -16.22 -0.60 11.03
N ASN A 312 -16.90 -1.53 11.70
CA ASN A 312 -17.09 -2.89 11.19
C ASN A 312 -17.87 -2.90 9.87
N GLU A 313 -18.88 -2.04 9.71
CA GLU A 313 -19.65 -1.90 8.46
C GLU A 313 -18.79 -1.32 7.32
N ILE A 314 -18.01 -0.27 7.59
CA ILE A 314 -17.07 0.30 6.62
C ILE A 314 -16.01 -0.73 6.21
N SER A 315 -15.41 -1.41 7.19
CA SER A 315 -14.41 -2.45 6.92
C SER A 315 -15.02 -3.63 6.14
N ALA A 316 -16.24 -4.04 6.45
CA ALA A 316 -16.92 -5.12 5.73
C ALA A 316 -17.27 -4.72 4.30
N ALA A 317 -17.69 -3.47 4.08
CA ALA A 317 -17.95 -2.95 2.74
C ALA A 317 -16.67 -2.84 1.90
N GLU A 318 -15.58 -2.34 2.48
CA GLU A 318 -14.27 -2.31 1.81
C GLU A 318 -13.81 -3.74 1.44
N ALA A 319 -13.91 -4.69 2.38
CA ALA A 319 -13.55 -6.09 2.13
C ALA A 319 -14.42 -6.73 1.04
N SER A 320 -15.73 -6.43 1.01
CA SER A 320 -16.65 -6.89 -0.03
C SER A 320 -16.24 -6.36 -1.41
N CYS A 321 -15.87 -5.09 -1.49
CA CYS A 321 -15.35 -4.47 -2.72
C CYS A 321 -14.05 -5.11 -3.19
N ASP A 322 -13.10 -5.32 -2.27
CA ASP A 322 -11.82 -5.96 -2.57
C ASP A 322 -12.02 -7.40 -3.08
N GLN A 323 -12.97 -8.13 -2.48
CA GLN A 323 -13.34 -9.48 -2.94
C GLN A 323 -13.96 -9.45 -4.34
N GLN A 324 -14.93 -8.55 -4.61
CA GLN A 324 -15.55 -8.43 -5.94
C GLN A 324 -14.53 -8.08 -7.03
N TYR A 325 -13.58 -7.19 -6.71
CA TYR A 325 -12.49 -6.86 -7.61
C TYR A 325 -11.54 -8.05 -7.85
N ALA A 326 -11.15 -8.76 -6.80
CA ALA A 326 -10.29 -9.95 -6.91
C ALA A 326 -10.96 -11.05 -7.77
N ASP A 327 -12.26 -11.31 -7.54
CA ASP A 327 -13.05 -12.28 -8.30
C ASP A 327 -13.18 -11.85 -9.78
N LEU A 328 -13.35 -10.56 -10.04
CA LEU A 328 -13.37 -10.02 -11.40
C LEU A 328 -12.02 -10.24 -12.10
N LYS A 329 -10.90 -9.90 -11.44
CA LYS A 329 -9.54 -10.08 -11.97
C LYS A 329 -9.26 -11.55 -12.28
N ALA A 330 -9.61 -12.45 -11.36
CA ALA A 330 -9.44 -13.90 -11.54
C ALA A 330 -10.25 -14.45 -12.73
N ARG A 331 -11.51 -14.01 -12.89
CA ARG A 331 -12.35 -14.39 -14.05
C ARG A 331 -11.77 -13.88 -15.37
N ALA A 332 -11.30 -12.64 -15.41
CA ALA A 332 -10.63 -12.07 -16.57
C ALA A 332 -9.40 -12.89 -16.95
N GLU A 333 -8.48 -13.12 -16.01
CA GLU A 333 -7.26 -13.90 -16.24
C GLU A 333 -7.56 -15.31 -16.77
N ALA A 334 -8.55 -15.99 -16.20
CA ALA A 334 -8.98 -17.31 -16.66
C ALA A 334 -9.53 -17.28 -18.09
N GLU A 335 -10.37 -16.30 -18.44
CA GLU A 335 -10.98 -16.20 -19.77
C GLU A 335 -9.94 -15.83 -20.83
N PHE A 336 -9.03 -14.89 -20.55
CA PHE A 336 -7.91 -14.58 -21.43
C PHE A 336 -7.00 -15.79 -21.67
N LYS A 337 -6.65 -16.51 -20.59
CA LYS A 337 -5.83 -17.74 -20.68
C LYS A 337 -6.53 -18.82 -21.50
N SER A 338 -7.85 -18.97 -21.39
CA SER A 338 -8.63 -19.95 -22.18
C SER A 338 -8.58 -19.65 -23.68
N GLN A 339 -8.43 -18.38 -24.07
CA GLN A 339 -8.29 -17.94 -25.46
C GLN A 339 -6.82 -17.87 -25.91
N LYS A 340 -5.87 -18.35 -25.10
CA LYS A 340 -4.41 -18.23 -25.35
C LYS A 340 -3.96 -16.76 -25.49
N LEU A 341 -4.64 -15.85 -24.81
CA LEU A 341 -4.30 -14.42 -24.74
C LEU A 341 -3.67 -14.09 -23.39
N THR A 342 -2.85 -13.04 -23.35
CA THR A 342 -2.27 -12.52 -22.10
C THR A 342 -3.09 -11.34 -21.59
N PHE A 343 -3.46 -11.35 -20.31
CA PHE A 343 -4.21 -10.25 -19.70
C PHE A 343 -3.29 -9.06 -19.35
N LYS A 344 -2.97 -8.24 -20.35
CA LYS A 344 -2.05 -7.10 -20.20
C LYS A 344 -2.58 -5.97 -19.32
N ALA A 345 -3.90 -5.89 -19.10
CA ALA A 345 -4.53 -4.80 -18.36
C ALA A 345 -4.48 -4.98 -16.83
N ALA A 346 -4.05 -6.14 -16.31
CA ALA A 346 -4.07 -6.46 -14.89
C ALA A 346 -3.45 -5.38 -13.98
N SER A 347 -2.26 -4.88 -14.33
CA SER A 347 -1.55 -3.86 -13.54
C SER A 347 -2.15 -2.45 -13.69
N ALA A 348 -2.82 -2.16 -14.82
CA ALA A 348 -3.53 -0.89 -15.00
C ALA A 348 -4.79 -0.88 -14.14
N TRP A 349 -5.55 -1.98 -14.14
CA TRP A 349 -6.74 -2.16 -13.32
C TRP A 349 -6.46 -2.05 -11.83
N GLU A 350 -5.34 -2.61 -11.37
CA GLU A 350 -4.95 -2.54 -9.97
C GLU A 350 -4.66 -1.11 -9.52
N ARG A 351 -3.95 -0.34 -10.36
CA ARG A 351 -3.73 1.09 -10.13
C ARG A 351 -5.03 1.89 -10.15
N GLU A 352 -5.93 1.60 -11.09
CA GLU A 352 -7.22 2.27 -11.21
C GLU A 352 -8.12 1.99 -10.00
N TYR A 353 -8.26 0.72 -9.61
CA TYR A 353 -9.04 0.32 -8.45
C TYR A 353 -8.50 0.94 -7.15
N ASN A 354 -7.19 0.88 -6.93
CA ASN A 354 -6.56 1.51 -5.76
C ASN A 354 -6.76 3.04 -5.78
N SER A 355 -6.66 3.69 -6.94
CA SER A 355 -6.93 5.12 -7.06
C SER A 355 -8.37 5.47 -6.69
N THR A 356 -9.35 4.64 -7.09
CA THR A 356 -10.75 4.82 -6.69
C THR A 356 -10.94 4.61 -5.19
N LYS A 357 -10.25 3.64 -4.57
CA LYS A 357 -10.27 3.46 -3.12
C LYS A 357 -9.78 4.72 -2.41
N GLU A 358 -8.63 5.27 -2.81
CA GLU A 358 -8.10 6.48 -2.19
C GLU A 358 -9.03 7.70 -2.40
N GLU A 359 -9.65 7.81 -3.57
CA GLU A 359 -10.66 8.86 -3.82
C GLU A 359 -11.86 8.75 -2.87
N ILE A 360 -12.42 7.55 -2.70
CA ILE A 360 -13.53 7.29 -1.77
C ILE A 360 -13.11 7.68 -0.34
N ARG A 361 -11.91 7.28 0.09
CA ARG A 361 -11.39 7.60 1.43
C ARG A 361 -11.23 9.10 1.63
N GLY A 362 -10.63 9.78 0.65
CA GLY A 362 -10.45 11.24 0.69
C GLY A 362 -11.79 11.98 0.72
N GLN A 363 -12.78 11.54 -0.07
CA GLN A 363 -14.13 12.10 -0.05
C GLN A 363 -14.81 11.89 1.31
N ALA A 364 -14.72 10.67 1.86
CA ALA A 364 -15.27 10.35 3.17
C ALA A 364 -14.70 11.24 4.27
N MET A 365 -13.38 11.37 4.32
CA MET A 365 -12.70 12.24 5.29
C MET A 365 -13.05 13.70 5.09
N SER A 366 -13.10 14.19 3.85
CA SER A 366 -13.46 15.58 3.58
C SER A 366 -14.87 15.91 4.05
N GLN A 367 -15.82 14.97 3.90
CA GLN A 367 -17.19 15.17 4.38
C GLN A 367 -17.26 15.11 5.91
N ILE A 368 -16.59 14.12 6.53
CA ILE A 368 -16.47 14.02 7.99
C ILE A 368 -15.88 15.31 8.57
N MET A 369 -14.76 15.78 8.02
CA MET A 369 -14.13 17.04 8.43
C MET A 369 -15.01 18.27 8.22
N LYS A 370 -15.89 18.25 7.21
CA LYS A 370 -16.82 19.36 6.94
C LYS A 370 -17.92 19.42 8.01
N GLU A 371 -18.55 18.29 8.31
CA GLU A 371 -19.57 18.20 9.37
C GLU A 371 -18.97 18.49 10.75
N MET A 372 -17.69 18.22 10.96
CA MET A 372 -16.99 18.53 12.20
C MET A 372 -16.63 20.03 12.39
N LYS A 373 -16.72 20.85 11.33
CA LYS A 373 -16.44 22.29 11.39
C LYS A 373 -17.70 23.15 11.53
N GLY A 374 -18.85 22.59 11.22
CA GLY A 374 -20.16 23.22 11.41
C GLY A 374 -20.65 22.97 12.81
#